data_AF-A0A0D6LC88-F1
#
_entry.id   AF-A0A0D6LC88-F1
#
_cell.length_a   1.000
_cell.length_b   1.000
_cell.length_c   1.000
_cell.angle_alpha   90.00
_cell.angle_beta   90.00
_cell.angle_gamma   90.00
#
_symmetry.space_group_name_H-M   'P 1'
#
loop_
_entity.id
_entity.type
_entity.pdbx_description
1 polymer ?
#
loop_
_entity_poly.entity_id
_entity_poly.type
_entity_poly.pdbx_seq_one_letter_code
_entity_poly.pdbx_strand_id
1 'polypeptide(L)'
;TNACASGILDLPDDPETERRNEEILPGAYQTEEYLPLLEKKRVAVIGNQTSLIDNTHLVDSLLNRSVNVVKVFSPEHGFRGEGDAGAKINNEVDKKSGLPVVSLYGDNKKPKSKDLDSIDYLLFDLQDVGTRFYTYISTLHYVMEAAAEKGIKVIILDRPNPNGHIIDGPVRKPGFESFIGMHPVPVLHGMTIGEYGQMINGEKWLNNGIVCDLT
;
A
#
# COMPACT_ATOMS: atom_id res chain seq x y z
N THR A 1 66.00 -23.24 18.23
CA THR A 1 64.88 -22.35 18.60
C THR A 1 63.67 -22.84 17.84
N ASN A 2 62.82 -23.61 18.53
CA ASN A 2 61.72 -24.39 17.93
C ASN A 2 60.50 -23.52 17.61
N ALA A 3 59.83 -23.92 16.53
CA ALA A 3 58.52 -23.49 16.08
C ALA A 3 57.40 -23.79 17.10
N CYS A 4 56.33 -22.99 17.06
CA CYS A 4 54.95 -23.42 17.30
C CYS A 4 53.99 -22.42 16.64
N ALA A 5 53.24 -22.91 15.66
CA ALA A 5 52.04 -22.29 15.13
C ALA A 5 50.82 -22.76 15.96
N SER A 6 49.90 -21.85 16.23
CA SER A 6 48.50 -22.12 16.61
C SER A 6 47.78 -20.78 16.51
N GLY A 7 46.72 -20.56 15.75
CA GLY A 7 45.69 -21.45 15.24
C GLY A 7 44.46 -20.55 15.28
N ILE A 8 44.13 -19.94 14.15
CA ILE A 8 42.83 -19.26 13.99
C ILE A 8 41.81 -20.40 14.07
N LEU A 9 40.99 -20.38 15.11
CA LEU A 9 39.83 -21.26 15.17
C LEU A 9 38.88 -20.79 14.07
N ASP A 10 38.97 -21.45 12.91
CA ASP A 10 37.89 -21.47 11.93
C ASP A 10 36.70 -22.13 12.63
N LEU A 11 35.80 -21.29 13.15
CA LEU A 11 34.47 -21.73 13.49
C LEU A 11 33.83 -22.21 12.18
N PRO A 12 33.25 -23.42 12.13
CA PRO A 12 32.61 -23.89 10.92
C PRO A 12 31.53 -22.89 10.51
N ASP A 13 31.57 -22.44 9.25
CA ASP A 13 30.49 -21.68 8.64
C ASP A 13 29.17 -22.40 8.93
N ASP A 14 28.27 -21.73 9.64
CA ASP A 14 26.96 -22.25 9.97
C ASP A 14 26.21 -22.54 8.66
N PRO A 15 25.84 -23.81 8.38
CA PRO A 15 25.20 -24.21 7.13
C PRO A 15 23.81 -23.57 6.93
N GLU A 16 23.28 -22.80 7.89
CA GLU A 16 22.05 -22.01 7.73
C GLU A 16 22.22 -20.68 6.96
N THR A 17 23.43 -20.28 6.58
CA THR A 17 23.68 -18.94 6.00
C THR A 17 23.78 -18.92 4.46
N GLU A 18 23.23 -19.91 3.75
CA GLU A 18 22.82 -19.73 2.36
C GLU A 18 21.32 -19.45 2.29
N ARG A 19 20.88 -18.32 2.86
CA ARG A 19 19.59 -17.75 2.48
C ARG A 19 19.71 -17.37 1.01
N ARG A 20 19.13 -18.19 0.13
CA ARG A 20 19.00 -17.86 -1.29
C ARG A 20 18.44 -16.45 -1.39
N ASN A 21 19.13 -15.63 -2.16
CA ASN A 21 18.74 -14.26 -2.48
C ASN A 21 17.54 -14.33 -3.45
N GLU A 22 16.43 -14.94 -3.00
CA GLU A 22 15.19 -15.00 -3.75
C GLU A 22 14.59 -13.60 -3.73
N GLU A 23 14.47 -13.02 -4.93
CA GLU A 23 13.87 -11.70 -5.11
C GLU A 23 12.42 -11.74 -4.59
N ILE A 24 12.11 -10.88 -3.61
CA ILE A 24 10.76 -10.77 -3.07
C ILE A 24 9.92 -9.98 -4.08
N LEU A 25 8.94 -10.64 -4.68
CA LEU A 25 8.02 -10.01 -5.61
C LEU A 25 6.79 -9.42 -4.87
N PRO A 26 6.50 -8.11 -5.04
CA PRO A 26 5.28 -7.49 -4.53
C PRO A 26 3.99 -8.16 -5.01
N GLY A 27 2.88 -7.91 -4.31
CA GLY A 27 1.55 -8.40 -4.68
C GLY A 27 1.12 -8.04 -6.10
N ALA A 28 1.57 -6.88 -6.61
CA ALA A 28 1.29 -6.46 -7.99
C ALA A 28 1.81 -7.45 -9.06
N TYR A 29 2.86 -8.23 -8.76
CA TYR A 29 3.43 -9.24 -9.64
C TYR A 29 2.61 -10.54 -9.70
N GLN A 30 1.73 -10.77 -8.72
CA GLN A 30 0.94 -12.00 -8.60
C GLN A 30 -0.33 -11.94 -9.44
N THR A 31 -0.19 -11.65 -10.73
CA THR A 31 -1.31 -11.40 -11.65
C THR A 31 -2.31 -12.55 -11.73
N GLU A 32 -1.82 -13.78 -11.63
CA GLU A 32 -2.67 -14.98 -11.70
C GLU A 32 -3.65 -15.09 -10.51
N GLU A 33 -3.32 -14.49 -9.37
CA GLU A 33 -4.16 -14.53 -8.16
C GLU A 33 -5.30 -13.51 -8.24
N TYR A 34 -5.01 -12.28 -8.68
CA TYR A 34 -5.99 -11.19 -8.62
C TYR A 34 -6.71 -10.93 -9.94
N LEU A 35 -6.12 -11.17 -11.12
CA LEU A 35 -6.80 -10.87 -12.40
C LEU A 35 -8.12 -11.61 -12.59
N PRO A 36 -8.27 -12.90 -12.22
CA PRO A 36 -9.55 -13.60 -12.33
C PRO A 36 -10.67 -12.94 -11.51
N LEU A 37 -10.33 -12.30 -10.38
CA LEU A 37 -11.29 -11.59 -9.52
C LEU A 37 -11.83 -10.32 -10.19
N LEU A 38 -11.08 -9.74 -11.13
CA LEU A 38 -11.37 -8.45 -11.78
C LEU A 38 -12.11 -8.61 -13.12
N GLU A 39 -12.33 -9.83 -13.60
CA GLU A 39 -13.01 -10.06 -14.87
C GLU A 39 -14.41 -9.44 -14.91
N LYS A 40 -14.66 -8.59 -15.90
CA LYS A 40 -15.93 -7.86 -16.09
C LYS A 40 -16.32 -6.99 -14.90
N LYS A 41 -15.35 -6.59 -14.06
CA LYS A 41 -15.53 -5.68 -12.93
C LYS A 41 -15.01 -4.30 -13.27
N ARG A 42 -15.62 -3.28 -12.67
CA ARG A 42 -15.13 -1.89 -12.73
C ARG A 42 -14.15 -1.70 -11.59
N VAL A 43 -12.90 -1.45 -11.95
CA VAL A 43 -11.79 -1.40 -11.01
C VAL A 43 -11.33 0.04 -10.86
N ALA A 44 -11.09 0.47 -9.64
CA ALA A 44 -10.33 1.68 -9.38
C ALA A 44 -9.02 1.36 -8.65
N VAL A 45 -7.98 2.14 -8.93
CA VAL A 45 -6.64 1.94 -8.36
C VAL A 45 -6.31 3.09 -7.43
N ILE A 46 -5.91 2.77 -6.20
CA ILE A 46 -5.24 3.69 -5.29
C ILE A 46 -3.74 3.48 -5.51
N GLY A 47 -3.07 4.45 -6.10
CA GLY A 47 -1.68 4.32 -6.49
C GLY A 47 -1.01 5.66 -6.80
N ASN A 48 0.30 5.61 -6.99
CA ASN A 48 1.15 6.74 -7.35
C ASN A 48 2.35 6.25 -8.19
N GLN A 49 3.40 7.06 -8.32
CA GLN A 49 4.61 6.72 -9.07
C GLN A 49 5.32 5.44 -8.62
N THR A 50 5.05 4.95 -7.39
CA THR A 50 5.64 3.71 -6.85
C THR A 50 4.90 2.45 -7.30
N SER A 51 3.70 2.59 -7.86
CA SER A 51 2.83 1.50 -8.29
C SER A 51 3.31 0.86 -9.60
N LEU A 52 4.51 0.28 -9.59
CA LEU A 52 5.16 -0.32 -10.76
C LEU A 52 5.17 -1.85 -10.66
N ILE A 53 5.05 -2.47 -11.82
CA ILE A 53 5.47 -3.84 -12.13
C ILE A 53 6.59 -3.71 -13.16
N ASP A 54 7.81 -4.01 -12.72
CA ASP A 54 9.06 -3.66 -13.40
C ASP A 54 9.12 -2.16 -13.69
N ASN A 55 9.17 -1.77 -14.96
CA ASN A 55 9.16 -0.37 -15.40
C ASN A 55 7.77 0.09 -15.91
N THR A 56 6.73 -0.72 -15.72
CA THR A 56 5.38 -0.42 -16.18
C THR A 56 4.47 -0.13 -15.00
N HIS A 57 3.81 1.01 -15.03
CA HIS A 57 2.85 1.36 -13.99
C HIS A 57 1.65 0.39 -13.97
N LEU A 58 1.17 0.03 -12.79
CA LEU A 58 0.09 -0.94 -12.56
C LEU A 58 -1.15 -0.66 -13.44
N VAL A 59 -1.64 0.58 -13.46
CA VAL A 59 -2.76 0.98 -14.34
C VAL A 59 -2.51 0.63 -15.81
N ASP A 60 -1.32 0.91 -16.35
CA ASP A 60 -1.00 0.59 -17.75
C ASP A 60 -0.95 -0.94 -17.95
N SER A 61 -0.40 -1.65 -16.97
CA SER A 61 -0.33 -3.13 -16.94
C SER A 61 -1.73 -3.76 -16.95
N LEU A 62 -2.66 -3.23 -16.17
CA LEU A 62 -4.06 -3.67 -16.08
C LEU A 62 -4.83 -3.38 -17.37
N LEU A 63 -4.71 -2.16 -17.91
CA LEU A 63 -5.35 -1.76 -19.17
C LEU A 63 -4.88 -2.62 -20.35
N ASN A 64 -3.57 -2.89 -20.44
CA ASN A 64 -3.00 -3.78 -21.47
C ASN A 64 -3.53 -5.22 -21.36
N ARG A 65 -4.00 -5.63 -20.19
CA ARG A 65 -4.65 -6.93 -19.93
C ARG A 65 -6.17 -6.86 -20.01
N SER A 66 -6.73 -5.80 -20.58
CA SER A 66 -8.17 -5.60 -20.77
C SER A 66 -8.99 -5.55 -19.47
N VAL A 67 -8.36 -5.21 -18.34
CA VAL A 67 -9.08 -4.91 -17.11
C VAL A 67 -9.79 -3.56 -17.26
N ASN A 68 -11.06 -3.51 -16.90
CA ASN A 68 -11.87 -2.29 -16.97
C ASN A 68 -11.54 -1.36 -15.77
N VAL A 69 -10.38 -0.71 -15.85
CA VAL A 69 -9.99 0.35 -14.91
C VAL A 69 -10.80 1.60 -15.26
N VAL A 70 -11.57 2.12 -14.30
CA VAL A 70 -12.48 3.26 -14.53
C VAL A 70 -12.02 4.55 -13.87
N LYS A 71 -11.13 4.46 -12.87
CA LYS A 71 -10.70 5.61 -12.06
C LYS A 71 -9.41 5.32 -11.31
N VAL A 72 -8.68 6.39 -11.00
CA VAL A 72 -7.50 6.36 -10.14
C VAL A 72 -7.71 7.31 -8.96
N PHE A 73 -7.20 6.92 -7.80
CA PHE A 73 -7.07 7.76 -6.61
C PHE A 73 -5.59 7.88 -6.24
N SER A 74 -5.10 9.10 -6.00
CA SER A 74 -3.68 9.32 -5.63
C SER A 74 -3.58 10.15 -4.35
N PRO A 75 -2.83 9.72 -3.32
CA PRO A 75 -2.61 10.50 -2.10
C PRO A 75 -1.66 11.69 -2.29
N GLU A 76 -0.86 11.73 -3.37
CA GLU A 76 0.17 12.75 -3.61
C GLU A 76 -0.03 13.50 -4.94
N HIS A 77 0.78 14.54 -5.14
CA HIS A 77 0.89 15.27 -6.39
C HIS A 77 1.60 14.42 -7.46
N GLY A 78 0.94 14.27 -8.61
CA GLY A 78 1.50 13.52 -9.73
C GLY A 78 1.33 12.02 -9.53
N PHE A 79 0.21 11.49 -9.98
CA PHE A 79 -0.01 10.04 -10.08
C PHE A 79 1.13 9.32 -10.83
N ARG A 80 1.74 10.00 -11.81
CA ARG A 80 2.90 9.52 -12.59
C ARG A 80 4.25 10.07 -12.12
N GLY A 81 4.30 10.86 -11.04
CA GLY A 81 5.53 11.50 -10.56
C GLY A 81 5.97 12.73 -11.38
N GLU A 82 5.13 13.21 -12.31
CA GLU A 82 5.41 14.38 -13.18
C GLU A 82 4.88 15.71 -12.60
N GLY A 83 4.37 15.71 -11.36
CA GLY A 83 3.79 16.89 -10.71
C GLY A 83 4.81 17.72 -9.95
N ASP A 84 4.76 19.05 -10.09
CA ASP A 84 5.55 19.97 -9.26
C ASP A 84 5.19 19.83 -7.78
N ALA A 85 6.20 19.70 -6.92
CA ALA A 85 6.04 19.74 -5.48
C ALA A 85 5.36 21.06 -5.07
N GLY A 86 4.07 21.01 -4.70
CA GLY A 86 3.29 22.17 -4.28
C GLY A 86 2.33 22.76 -5.33
N ALA A 87 2.16 22.13 -6.50
CA ALA A 87 1.12 22.54 -7.46
C ALA A 87 -0.30 22.28 -6.92
N LYS A 88 -1.30 23.08 -7.33
CA LYS A 88 -2.66 22.99 -6.79
C LYS A 88 -3.28 21.59 -6.94
N ILE A 89 -3.93 21.14 -5.86
CA ILE A 89 -4.66 19.88 -5.72
C ILE A 89 -5.94 19.95 -6.57
N ASN A 90 -5.92 19.38 -7.77
CA ASN A 90 -7.13 19.25 -8.58
C ASN A 90 -7.25 17.83 -9.12
N ASN A 91 -8.49 17.38 -9.29
CA ASN A 91 -8.75 16.19 -10.09
C ASN A 91 -8.19 16.42 -11.49
N GLU A 92 -7.44 15.45 -11.98
CA GLU A 92 -6.78 15.51 -13.28
C GLU A 92 -7.24 14.34 -14.14
N VAL A 93 -6.87 14.39 -15.42
CA VAL A 93 -7.03 13.26 -16.33
C VAL A 93 -5.62 12.80 -16.66
N ASP A 94 -5.32 11.53 -16.40
CA ASP A 94 -4.04 10.93 -16.77
C ASP A 94 -3.91 10.96 -18.30
N LYS A 95 -2.97 11.76 -18.83
CA LYS A 95 -2.85 11.99 -20.27
C LYS A 95 -2.57 10.71 -21.06
N LYS A 96 -1.94 9.72 -20.42
CA LYS A 96 -1.58 8.44 -21.05
C LYS A 96 -2.78 7.49 -21.15
N SER A 97 -3.52 7.28 -20.06
CA SER A 97 -4.66 6.34 -20.03
C SER A 97 -6.01 6.99 -20.35
N GLY A 98 -6.14 8.31 -20.23
CA GLY A 98 -7.42 9.03 -20.29
C GLY A 98 -8.29 8.86 -19.05
N LEU A 99 -7.78 8.22 -17.99
CA LEU A 99 -8.56 7.96 -16.77
C LEU A 99 -8.66 9.20 -15.89
N PRO A 100 -9.80 9.41 -15.21
CA PRO A 100 -9.90 10.41 -14.16
C PRO A 100 -9.04 10.01 -12.96
N VAL A 101 -8.25 10.95 -12.46
CA VAL A 101 -7.43 10.84 -11.26
C VAL A 101 -8.01 11.77 -10.19
N VAL A 102 -8.42 11.19 -9.07
CA VAL A 102 -8.97 11.91 -7.91
C VAL A 102 -7.90 12.02 -6.83
N SER A 103 -7.58 13.23 -6.39
CA SER A 103 -6.61 13.43 -5.32
C SER A 103 -7.21 13.09 -3.95
N LEU A 104 -6.49 12.32 -3.14
CA LEU A 104 -6.79 11.99 -1.75
C LEU A 104 -5.96 12.81 -0.76
N TYR A 105 -5.73 14.10 -1.05
CA TYR A 105 -4.92 15.01 -0.25
C TYR A 105 -5.71 16.23 0.25
N GLY A 106 -5.13 16.99 1.18
CA GLY A 106 -5.74 18.22 1.71
C GLY A 106 -7.06 17.95 2.43
N ASP A 107 -8.13 18.57 1.95
CA ASP A 107 -9.49 18.40 2.50
C ASP A 107 -10.21 17.15 1.95
N ASN A 108 -9.59 16.40 1.03
CA ASN A 108 -10.20 15.25 0.35
C ASN A 108 -9.54 13.90 0.70
N LYS A 109 -9.14 13.68 1.96
CA LYS A 109 -8.38 12.49 2.38
C LYS A 109 -9.13 11.15 2.25
N LYS A 110 -10.47 11.18 2.33
CA LYS A 110 -11.35 10.01 2.17
C LYS A 110 -12.03 10.07 0.80
N PRO A 111 -12.06 8.98 0.01
CA PRO A 111 -12.84 8.94 -1.23
C PRO A 111 -14.30 9.33 -0.97
N LYS A 112 -14.81 10.31 -1.71
CA LYS A 112 -16.21 10.72 -1.55
C LYS A 112 -17.12 9.63 -2.11
N SER A 113 -18.29 9.48 -1.48
CA SER A 113 -19.34 8.55 -1.89
C SER A 113 -19.62 8.57 -3.41
N LYS A 114 -19.71 9.76 -4.02
CA LYS A 114 -19.91 9.93 -5.48
C LYS A 114 -18.75 9.44 -6.34
N ASP A 115 -17.52 9.51 -5.82
CA ASP A 115 -16.33 9.13 -6.57
C ASP A 115 -16.18 7.60 -6.58
N LEU A 116 -16.84 6.92 -5.64
CA LEU A 116 -16.93 5.46 -5.52
C LEU A 116 -18.11 4.84 -6.27
N ASP A 117 -19.00 5.66 -6.84
CA ASP A 117 -20.14 5.13 -7.59
C ASP A 117 -19.64 4.32 -8.78
N SER A 118 -20.29 3.17 -9.01
CA SER A 118 -19.97 2.30 -10.14
C SER A 118 -18.57 1.68 -10.10
N ILE A 119 -18.00 1.46 -8.92
CA ILE A 119 -16.77 0.68 -8.70
C ILE A 119 -17.12 -0.60 -7.96
N ASP A 120 -16.54 -1.72 -8.40
CA ASP A 120 -16.76 -3.04 -7.78
C ASP A 120 -15.53 -3.45 -6.94
N TYR A 121 -14.33 -3.06 -7.36
CA TYR A 121 -13.06 -3.31 -6.66
C TYR A 121 -12.18 -2.08 -6.57
N LEU A 122 -11.54 -1.90 -5.42
CA LEU A 122 -10.46 -0.95 -5.18
C LEU A 122 -9.15 -1.72 -5.00
N LEU A 123 -8.20 -1.54 -5.91
CA LEU A 123 -6.84 -2.06 -5.76
C LEU A 123 -6.00 -1.03 -5.03
N PHE A 124 -5.39 -1.40 -3.90
CA PHE A 124 -4.49 -0.54 -3.15
C PHE A 124 -3.04 -0.99 -3.39
N ASP A 125 -2.25 -0.15 -4.06
CA ASP A 125 -0.86 -0.43 -4.42
C ASP A 125 0.02 0.80 -4.18
N LEU A 126 0.58 0.92 -2.98
CA LEU A 126 1.47 2.03 -2.60
C LEU A 126 2.66 1.50 -1.81
N GLN A 127 3.86 1.97 -2.14
CA GLN A 127 5.05 1.67 -1.33
C GLN A 127 5.08 2.58 -0.09
N ASP A 128 4.86 2.00 1.09
CA ASP A 128 5.04 2.67 2.38
C ASP A 128 6.49 2.50 2.89
N VAL A 129 6.83 3.18 3.99
CA VAL A 129 8.15 3.15 4.63
C VAL A 129 8.13 2.55 6.04
N GLY A 130 6.97 2.12 6.54
CA GLY A 130 6.82 1.45 7.84
C GLY A 130 6.77 2.37 9.04
N THR A 131 6.38 3.64 8.85
CA THR A 131 6.35 4.63 9.92
C THR A 131 4.96 5.23 10.08
N ARG A 132 4.51 5.40 11.33
CA ARG A 132 3.13 5.84 11.64
C ARG A 132 2.74 7.19 11.04
N PHE A 133 3.71 8.08 10.83
CA PHE A 133 3.46 9.42 10.28
C PHE A 133 3.61 9.49 8.76
N TYR A 134 3.99 8.40 8.10
CA TYR A 134 3.87 8.28 6.66
C TYR A 134 2.42 7.89 6.32
N THR A 135 1.72 8.75 5.58
CA THR A 135 0.26 8.79 5.67
C THR A 135 -0.46 7.78 4.77
N TYR A 136 0.23 6.85 4.09
CA TYR A 136 -0.46 5.88 3.22
C TYR A 136 -1.28 4.86 4.01
N ILE A 137 -0.83 4.46 5.20
CA ILE A 137 -1.67 3.65 6.12
C ILE A 137 -2.93 4.41 6.59
N SER A 138 -2.87 5.74 6.68
CA SER A 138 -4.04 6.59 6.96
C SER A 138 -4.95 6.72 5.73
N THR A 139 -4.37 6.78 4.53
CA THR A 139 -5.14 6.67 3.28
C THR A 139 -5.84 5.32 3.18
N LEU A 140 -5.15 4.21 3.52
CA LEU A 140 -5.72 2.87 3.57
C LEU A 140 -6.95 2.82 4.49
N HIS A 141 -6.84 3.36 5.71
CA HIS A 141 -7.97 3.43 6.64
C HIS A 141 -9.20 4.06 5.98
N TYR A 142 -9.05 5.24 5.38
CA TYR A 142 -10.19 5.94 4.78
C TYR A 142 -10.71 5.24 3.52
N VAL A 143 -9.84 4.60 2.73
CA VAL A 143 -10.24 3.80 1.57
C VAL A 143 -11.06 2.59 2.04
N MET A 144 -10.58 1.84 3.03
CA MET A 144 -11.29 0.70 3.62
C MET A 144 -12.63 1.12 4.21
N GLU A 145 -12.67 2.24 4.94
CA GLU A 145 -13.91 2.78 5.51
C GLU A 145 -14.94 3.12 4.41
N ALA A 146 -14.51 3.89 3.40
CA ALA A 146 -15.39 4.30 2.31
C ALA A 146 -15.86 3.12 1.45
N ALA A 147 -14.99 2.10 1.29
CA ALA A 147 -15.32 0.86 0.59
C ALA A 147 -16.36 0.05 1.37
N ALA A 148 -16.15 -0.14 2.68
CA ALA A 148 -17.08 -0.83 3.56
C ALA A 148 -18.47 -0.16 3.58
N GLU A 149 -18.53 1.17 3.62
CA GLU A 149 -19.78 1.95 3.54
C GLU A 149 -20.55 1.74 2.22
N LYS A 150 -19.85 1.37 1.14
CA LYS A 150 -20.42 1.18 -0.20
C LYS A 150 -20.56 -0.29 -0.61
N GLY A 151 -20.07 -1.23 0.19
CA GLY A 151 -20.02 -2.65 -0.16
C GLY A 151 -19.04 -2.94 -1.31
N ILE A 152 -17.97 -2.15 -1.44
CA ILE A 152 -16.91 -2.32 -2.44
C ILE A 152 -15.82 -3.20 -1.83
N LYS A 153 -15.27 -4.12 -2.62
CA LYS A 153 -14.16 -4.97 -2.19
C LYS A 153 -12.83 -4.23 -2.34
N VAL A 154 -11.94 -4.39 -1.37
CA VAL A 154 -10.57 -3.86 -1.43
C VAL A 154 -9.60 -5.02 -1.58
N ILE A 155 -8.67 -4.92 -2.53
CA ILE A 155 -7.55 -5.83 -2.66
C ILE A 155 -6.27 -5.05 -2.39
N ILE A 156 -5.47 -5.48 -1.40
CA ILE A 156 -4.16 -4.88 -1.14
C ILE A 156 -3.12 -5.64 -1.95
N LEU A 157 -2.49 -4.96 -2.90
CA LEU A 157 -1.32 -5.46 -3.61
C LEU A 157 -0.10 -5.19 -2.75
N ASP A 158 0.12 -6.07 -1.77
CA ASP A 158 1.03 -5.79 -0.67
C ASP A 158 2.48 -5.60 -1.11
N ARG A 159 3.20 -4.74 -0.40
CA ARG A 159 4.61 -4.40 -0.67
C ARG A 159 5.44 -4.58 0.60
N PRO A 160 6.72 -4.97 0.47
CA PRO A 160 7.61 -5.07 1.62
C PRO A 160 7.66 -3.76 2.40
N ASN A 161 7.58 -3.86 3.74
CA ASN A 161 7.88 -2.74 4.62
C ASN A 161 9.42 -2.63 4.77
N PRO A 162 10.07 -1.53 4.32
CA PRO A 162 11.51 -1.36 4.47
C PRO A 162 12.00 -1.41 5.93
N ASN A 163 11.14 -1.04 6.88
CA ASN A 163 11.37 -1.07 8.32
C ASN A 163 10.60 -2.22 9.02
N GLY A 164 10.14 -3.25 8.29
CA GLY A 164 9.32 -4.33 8.84
C GLY A 164 10.03 -5.17 9.92
N HIS A 165 11.36 -5.14 9.94
CA HIS A 165 12.19 -5.82 10.93
C HIS A 165 12.33 -5.06 12.27
N ILE A 166 11.73 -3.87 12.40
CA ILE A 166 11.83 -3.01 13.57
C ILE A 166 10.44 -2.68 14.13
N ILE A 167 10.29 -2.85 15.44
CA ILE A 167 9.15 -2.33 16.20
C ILE A 167 9.71 -1.41 17.27
N ASP A 168 9.42 -0.11 17.16
CA ASP A 168 10.00 0.89 18.06
C ASP A 168 9.14 2.15 18.21
N GLY A 169 9.39 2.89 19.29
CA GLY A 169 8.75 4.16 19.64
C GLY A 169 7.44 4.00 20.40
N PRO A 170 6.93 5.10 20.98
CA PRO A 170 5.74 5.06 21.81
C PRO A 170 4.49 4.75 20.98
N VAL A 171 3.65 3.85 21.50
CA VAL A 171 2.28 3.67 21.03
C VAL A 171 1.51 4.99 21.17
N ARG A 172 0.74 5.34 20.15
CA ARG A 172 -0.06 6.57 20.14
C ARG A 172 -1.12 6.54 21.25
N LYS A 173 -1.06 7.51 22.16
CA LYS A 173 -2.00 7.66 23.29
C LYS A 173 -3.36 8.18 22.82
N PRO A 174 -4.49 7.73 23.42
CA PRO A 174 -5.82 8.30 23.17
C PRO A 174 -5.86 9.83 23.22
N GLY A 175 -6.65 10.45 22.35
CA GLY A 175 -6.77 11.92 22.24
C GLY A 175 -5.77 12.59 21.29
N PHE A 176 -4.80 11.84 20.75
CA PHE A 176 -3.82 12.32 19.76
C PHE A 176 -4.07 11.76 18.35
N GLU A 177 -5.30 11.29 18.07
CA GLU A 177 -5.69 10.80 16.75
C GLU A 177 -5.57 11.93 15.71
N SER A 178 -4.87 11.67 14.61
CA SER A 178 -4.76 12.59 13.47
C SER A 178 -4.42 11.83 12.20
N PHE A 179 -4.40 12.51 11.05
CA PHE A 179 -4.03 11.87 9.79
C PHE A 179 -2.59 11.35 9.73
N ILE A 180 -1.70 11.85 10.60
CA ILE A 180 -0.31 11.36 10.74
C ILE A 180 -0.16 10.33 11.90
N GLY A 181 -1.27 9.80 12.40
CA GLY A 181 -1.29 8.84 13.50
C GLY A 181 -2.70 8.47 13.91
N MET A 182 -3.38 7.69 13.07
CA MET A 182 -4.79 7.32 13.29
C MET A 182 -4.95 6.24 14.36
N HIS A 183 -4.07 5.24 14.35
CA HIS A 183 -4.23 4.04 15.16
C HIS A 183 -3.24 3.97 16.32
N PRO A 184 -3.56 3.21 17.39
CA PRO A 184 -2.68 2.97 18.53
C PRO A 184 -1.56 1.98 18.19
N VAL A 185 -0.70 2.32 17.23
CA VAL A 185 0.51 1.56 16.86
C VAL A 185 1.78 2.32 17.28
N PRO A 186 2.93 1.65 17.45
CA PRO A 186 4.23 2.30 17.65
C PRO A 186 4.63 3.22 16.49
N VAL A 187 5.77 3.91 16.59
CA VAL A 187 6.25 4.78 15.51
C VAL A 187 6.72 3.94 14.32
N LEU A 188 7.54 2.93 14.57
CA LEU A 188 7.88 1.87 13.63
C LEU A 188 7.02 0.67 13.98
N HIS A 189 6.08 0.30 13.10
CA HIS A 189 5.03 -0.67 13.43
C HIS A 189 5.33 -2.10 12.98
N GLY A 190 6.42 -2.34 12.25
CA GLY A 190 6.85 -3.69 11.83
C GLY A 190 5.98 -4.40 10.77
N MET A 191 4.79 -3.88 10.46
CA MET A 191 3.83 -4.53 9.55
C MET A 191 3.93 -4.06 8.10
N THR A 192 3.63 -4.93 7.14
CA THR A 192 3.29 -4.53 5.76
C THR A 192 1.94 -3.80 5.72
N ILE A 193 1.57 -3.23 4.56
CA ILE A 193 0.25 -2.59 4.41
C ILE A 193 -0.87 -3.63 4.47
N GLY A 194 -0.64 -4.82 3.90
CA GLY A 194 -1.57 -5.96 3.96
C GLY A 194 -1.88 -6.37 5.39
N GLU A 195 -0.83 -6.63 6.19
CA GLU A 195 -0.96 -6.94 7.62
C GLU A 195 -1.65 -5.81 8.39
N TYR A 196 -1.30 -4.56 8.10
CA TYR A 196 -1.91 -3.39 8.72
C TYR A 196 -3.41 -3.28 8.40
N GLY A 197 -3.81 -3.56 7.16
CA GLY A 197 -5.21 -3.61 6.73
C GLY A 197 -6.00 -4.71 7.45
N GLN A 198 -5.41 -5.89 7.61
CA GLN A 198 -6.01 -6.95 8.42
C GLN A 198 -6.17 -6.52 9.88
N MET A 199 -5.17 -5.83 10.45
CA MET A 199 -5.25 -5.29 11.82
C MET A 199 -6.36 -4.24 11.97
N ILE A 200 -6.54 -3.34 11.01
CA ILE A 200 -7.65 -2.36 11.00
C ILE A 200 -9.01 -3.07 11.12
N ASN A 201 -9.22 -4.13 10.34
CA ASN A 201 -10.45 -4.92 10.36
C ASN A 201 -10.62 -5.76 11.64
N GLY A 202 -9.52 -6.35 12.13
CA GLY A 202 -9.49 -7.19 13.32
C GLY A 202 -9.81 -6.41 14.59
N GLU A 203 -9.16 -5.25 14.75
CA GLU A 203 -9.32 -4.36 15.90
C GLU A 203 -10.53 -3.42 15.81
N LYS A 204 -11.32 -3.52 14.73
CA LYS A 204 -12.54 -2.71 14.50
C LYS A 204 -12.27 -1.21 14.55
N TRP A 205 -11.18 -0.77 13.95
CA TRP A 205 -10.78 0.64 13.96
C TRP A 205 -11.56 1.53 12.99
N LEU A 206 -12.26 0.97 12.01
CA LEU A 206 -13.14 1.74 11.13
C LEU A 206 -14.35 2.28 11.89
N ASN A 207 -14.91 3.40 11.45
CA ASN A 207 -16.05 4.03 12.12
C ASN A 207 -17.23 3.06 12.30
N ASN A 208 -17.88 3.13 13.46
CA ASN A 208 -18.94 2.19 13.88
C ASN A 208 -18.53 0.70 13.90
N GLY A 209 -17.23 0.39 13.84
CA GLY A 209 -16.73 -0.98 13.82
C GLY A 209 -17.08 -1.76 12.56
N ILE A 210 -17.38 -1.06 11.46
CA ILE A 210 -17.62 -1.71 10.16
C ILE A 210 -16.36 -2.45 9.71
N VAL A 211 -16.54 -3.45 8.85
CA VAL A 211 -15.45 -4.29 8.35
C VAL A 211 -15.44 -4.18 6.84
N CYS A 212 -14.26 -3.89 6.28
CA CYS A 212 -14.07 -3.91 4.85
C CYS A 212 -13.94 -5.35 4.35
N ASP A 213 -14.59 -5.69 3.25
CA ASP A 213 -14.30 -6.92 2.50
C ASP A 213 -12.91 -6.77 1.86
N LEU A 214 -11.90 -7.31 2.54
CA LEU A 214 -10.48 -7.11 2.27
C LEU A 214 -9.87 -8.44 1.82
N THR A 215 -9.16 -8.41 0.70
CA THR A 215 -8.35 -9.52 0.19
C THR A 215 -6.89 -9.11 0.11
#